data_AF-A0A8H3AWI4-F1
#
_entry.id   AF-A0A8H3AWI4-F1
#
_cell.length_a   1.000
_cell.length_b   1.000
_cell.length_c   1.000
_cell.angle_alpha   90.00
_cell.angle_beta   90.00
_cell.angle_gamma   90.00
#
_symmetry.space_group_name_H-M   'P 1'
#
loop_
_entity.id
_entity.type
_entity.pdbx_description
1 polymer ?
#
loop_
_entity_poly.entity_id
_entity_poly.type
_entity_poly.pdbx_seq_one_letter_code
_entity_poly.pdbx_strand_id
1 'polypeptide(L)'
;MTAQQVVDTALAPKAGKKRIVVFSKSYCPYCAKAKTQVNKFVDSLSESEKDQVEVEVLELDNRNDGSAIQDYLEQKTNQRTVPNIFIGKSPVIHNRA
;
A
#
# COMPACT_ATOMS: atom_id res chain seq x y z
N MET A 1 -6.53 -15.44 -8.62
CA MET A 1 -5.27 -14.70 -8.79
C MET A 1 -4.29 -15.20 -7.74
N THR A 2 -3.01 -15.32 -8.06
CA THR A 2 -1.98 -15.61 -7.06
C THR A 2 -1.69 -14.38 -6.19
N ALA A 3 -1.04 -14.56 -5.05
CA ALA A 3 -0.61 -13.44 -4.21
C ALA A 3 0.29 -12.44 -4.95
N GLN A 4 1.18 -12.93 -5.83
CA GLN A 4 2.01 -12.08 -6.68
C GLN A 4 1.15 -11.22 -7.62
N GLN A 5 0.19 -11.84 -8.30
CA GLN A 5 -0.73 -11.12 -9.19
C GLN A 5 -1.51 -10.05 -8.45
N VAL A 6 -2.00 -10.32 -7.24
CA VAL A 6 -2.73 -9.32 -6.43
C VAL A 6 -1.87 -8.10 -6.15
N VAL A 7 -0.65 -8.32 -5.65
CA VAL A 7 0.28 -7.22 -5.34
C VAL A 7 0.68 -6.47 -6.60
N ASP A 8 1.12 -7.17 -7.65
CA ASP A 8 1.63 -6.52 -8.85
C ASP A 8 0.52 -5.78 -9.63
N THR A 9 -0.72 -6.29 -9.60
CA THR A 9 -1.90 -5.56 -10.13
C THR A 9 -2.22 -4.34 -9.28
N ALA A 10 -2.15 -4.42 -7.95
CA ALA A 10 -2.35 -3.26 -7.08
C ALA A 10 -1.30 -2.16 -7.37
N LEU A 11 -0.05 -2.53 -7.64
CA LEU A 11 1.04 -1.58 -7.93
C LEU A 11 1.08 -1.08 -9.38
N ALA A 12 0.30 -1.68 -10.29
CA ALA A 12 0.27 -1.28 -11.69
C ALA A 12 -0.36 0.13 -11.84
N PRO A 13 0.20 1.03 -12.67
CA PRO A 13 -0.43 2.32 -12.97
C PRO A 13 -1.84 2.13 -13.55
N LYS A 14 -2.79 2.91 -13.04
CA LYS A 14 -4.15 2.99 -13.59
C LYS A 14 -4.32 4.34 -14.27
N ALA A 15 -4.67 4.34 -15.56
CA ALA A 15 -4.93 5.54 -16.35
C ALA A 15 -3.83 6.64 -16.25
N GLY A 16 -2.56 6.24 -16.14
CA GLY A 16 -1.43 7.18 -16.04
C GLY A 16 -1.25 7.88 -14.68
N LYS A 17 -2.04 7.51 -13.66
CA LYS A 17 -1.97 8.09 -12.31
C LYS A 17 -0.83 7.51 -11.47
N LYS A 18 -0.27 8.34 -10.58
CA LYS A 18 0.62 7.89 -9.50
C LYS A 18 -0.21 7.16 -8.46
N ARG A 19 0.25 5.99 -8.02
CA ARG A 19 -0.48 5.16 -7.05
C ARG A 19 0.19 5.15 -5.70
N ILE A 20 -0.61 5.24 -4.64
CA ILE A 20 -0.18 4.98 -3.27
C ILE A 20 -0.96 3.76 -2.81
N VAL A 21 -0.26 2.65 -2.54
CA VAL A 21 -0.91 1.40 -2.12
C VAL A 21 -0.52 1.10 -0.68
N VAL A 22 -1.50 0.89 0.19
CA VAL A 22 -1.32 0.59 1.60
C VAL A 22 -1.83 -0.82 1.89
N PHE A 23 -0.92 -1.77 2.08
CA PHE A 23 -1.24 -3.08 2.62
C PHE A 23 -1.41 -2.98 4.13
N SER A 24 -2.61 -3.31 4.62
CA SER A 24 -3.10 -2.99 5.95
C SER A 24 -3.74 -4.22 6.62
N LYS A 25 -4.07 -4.08 7.91
CA LYS A 25 -5.05 -4.93 8.61
C LYS A 25 -6.00 -4.02 9.38
N SER A 26 -7.28 -4.35 9.39
CA SER A 26 -8.34 -3.46 9.89
C SER A 26 -8.15 -3.10 11.38
N TYR A 27 -7.66 -4.04 12.18
CA TYR A 27 -7.40 -3.88 13.61
C TYR A 27 -6.03 -3.28 13.95
N CYS A 28 -5.14 -3.06 12.98
CA CYS A 28 -3.76 -2.68 13.28
C CYS A 28 -3.63 -1.17 13.55
N PRO A 29 -3.16 -0.75 14.74
CA PRO A 29 -3.05 0.67 15.10
C PRO A 29 -1.99 1.40 14.27
N TYR A 30 -0.90 0.73 13.87
CA TYR A 30 0.11 1.31 12.98
C TYR A 30 -0.44 1.53 11.57
N CYS A 31 -1.32 0.65 11.08
CA CYS A 31 -2.01 0.84 9.81
C CYS A 31 -2.97 2.02 9.86
N ALA A 32 -3.69 2.21 10.96
CA ALA A 32 -4.52 3.40 11.15
C ALA A 32 -3.69 4.69 11.06
N LYS A 33 -2.53 4.74 11.75
CA LYS A 33 -1.61 5.88 11.66
C LYS A 33 -1.10 6.11 10.24
N ALA A 34 -0.68 5.06 9.53
CA ALA A 34 -0.22 5.15 8.15
C ALA A 34 -1.30 5.70 7.21
N LYS A 35 -2.53 5.18 7.31
CA LYS A 35 -3.69 5.68 6.54
C LYS A 35 -3.95 7.17 6.82
N THR A 36 -3.89 7.60 8.09
CA THR A 36 -4.01 9.03 8.43
C THR A 36 -2.92 9.89 7.79
N GLN A 37 -1.66 9.43 7.78
CA GLN A 37 -0.57 10.19 7.15
C GLN A 37 -0.72 10.27 5.64
N VAL A 38 -1.14 9.18 4.99
CA VAL A 38 -1.42 9.17 3.54
C VAL A 38 -2.56 10.14 3.21
N ASN A 39 -3.65 10.14 3.97
CA ASN A 39 -4.75 11.08 3.76
C ASN A 39 -4.30 12.53 3.93
N LYS A 40 -3.54 12.85 4.99
CA LYS A 40 -2.98 14.19 5.20
C LYS A 40 -2.09 14.64 4.04
N PHE A 41 -1.26 13.73 3.51
CA PHE A 41 -0.44 14.02 2.33
C PHE A 41 -1.33 14.35 1.12
N VAL A 42 -2.32 13.51 0.82
CA VAL A 42 -3.25 13.76 -0.30
C VAL A 42 -4.03 15.06 -0.13
N ASP A 43 -4.49 15.37 1.09
CA ASP A 43 -5.20 16.61 1.40
C ASP A 43 -4.34 17.86 1.19
N SER A 44 -3.01 17.74 1.37
CA SER A 44 -2.05 18.82 1.16
C SER A 44 -1.72 19.11 -0.31
N LEU A 45 -2.10 18.22 -1.24
CA LEU A 45 -1.88 18.40 -2.67
C LEU A 45 -2.85 19.44 -3.24
N SER A 46 -2.46 20.08 -4.34
CA SER A 46 -3.39 20.89 -5.14
C SER A 46 -4.43 20.01 -5.84
N GLU A 47 -5.56 20.59 -6.25
CA GLU A 47 -6.63 19.82 -6.92
C GLU A 47 -6.14 19.12 -8.21
N SER A 48 -5.28 19.78 -8.99
CA SER A 48 -4.70 19.19 -10.21
C SER A 48 -3.72 18.05 -9.92
N GLU A 49 -3.08 18.02 -8.74
CA GLU A 49 -2.22 16.94 -8.29
C GLU A 49 -3.05 15.79 -7.70
N LYS A 50 -4.11 16.08 -6.95
CA LYS A 50 -5.05 15.07 -6.43
C LYS A 50 -5.65 14.24 -7.56
N ASP A 51 -6.02 14.86 -8.68
CA ASP A 51 -6.52 14.16 -9.86
C ASP A 51 -5.54 13.14 -10.45
N GLN A 52 -4.24 13.34 -10.21
CA GLN A 52 -3.15 12.48 -10.67
C GLN A 52 -2.73 11.41 -9.65
N VAL A 53 -3.32 11.38 -8.45
CA VAL A 53 -3.00 10.43 -7.39
C VAL A 53 -4.18 9.51 -7.11
N GLU A 54 -3.91 8.20 -7.03
CA GLU A 54 -4.90 7.21 -6.60
C GLU A 54 -4.37 6.48 -5.37
N VAL A 55 -5.15 6.49 -4.28
CA VAL A 55 -4.85 5.72 -3.06
C VAL A 55 -5.66 4.44 -3.05
N GLU A 56 -5.00 3.31 -2.84
CA GLU A 56 -5.65 2.01 -2.64
C GLU A 56 -5.22 1.41 -1.30
N VAL A 57 -6.18 0.89 -0.54
CA VAL A 57 -5.93 0.20 0.73
C VAL A 57 -6.38 -1.25 0.59
N LEU A 58 -5.47 -2.18 0.86
CA LEU A 58 -5.78 -3.62 0.89
C LEU A 58 -5.74 -4.11 2.33
N GLU A 59 -6.91 -4.39 2.91
CA GLU A 59 -7.05 -4.97 4.24
C GLU A 59 -6.86 -6.50 4.16
N LEU A 60 -5.67 -6.98 4.55
CA LEU A 60 -5.24 -8.37 4.36
C LEU A 60 -5.94 -9.36 5.30
N ASP A 61 -6.44 -8.89 6.44
CA ASP A 61 -7.23 -9.69 7.38
C ASP A 61 -8.62 -10.05 6.85
N ASN A 62 -9.13 -9.30 5.87
CA ASN A 62 -10.41 -9.57 5.21
C ASN A 62 -10.25 -10.42 3.94
N ARG A 63 -9.07 -11.04 3.73
CA ARG A 63 -8.76 -11.82 2.53
C ARG A 63 -8.26 -13.21 2.90
N ASN A 64 -8.75 -14.22 2.16
CA ASN A 64 -8.30 -15.60 2.32
C ASN A 64 -6.83 -15.79 1.90
N ASP A 65 -6.33 -14.96 0.99
CA ASP A 65 -4.94 -14.98 0.49
C ASP A 65 -4.01 -14.02 1.26
N GLY A 66 -4.48 -13.43 2.38
CA GLY A 66 -3.75 -12.41 3.13
C GLY A 66 -2.35 -12.84 3.58
N SER A 67 -2.20 -14.06 4.10
CA SER A 67 -0.87 -14.57 4.52
C SER A 67 0.08 -14.72 3.34
N ALA A 68 -0.39 -15.28 2.22
CA ALA A 68 0.44 -15.45 1.02
C ALA A 68 0.87 -14.09 0.44
N ILE A 69 0.01 -13.07 0.53
CA ILE A 69 0.37 -11.69 0.17
C ILE A 69 1.47 -11.17 1.10
N GLN A 70 1.36 -11.36 2.42
CA GLN A 70 2.42 -10.95 3.36
C GLN A 70 3.76 -11.63 3.05
N ASP A 71 3.75 -12.91 2.69
CA ASP A 71 4.96 -13.66 2.34
C ASP A 71 5.59 -13.12 1.04
N TYR A 72 4.78 -12.74 0.04
CA TYR A 72 5.30 -12.07 -1.16
C TYR A 72 5.81 -10.65 -0.89
N LEU A 73 5.14 -9.89 -0.02
CA LEU A 73 5.61 -8.57 0.42
C LEU A 73 6.97 -8.66 1.10
N GLU A 74 7.20 -9.68 1.93
CA GLU A 74 8.52 -9.94 2.53
C GLU A 74 9.60 -10.17 1.46
N GLN A 75 9.32 -10.99 0.44
CA GLN A 75 10.25 -11.22 -0.67
C GLN A 75 10.56 -9.93 -1.44
N LYS A 76 9.56 -9.06 -1.62
CA LYS A 76 9.68 -7.83 -2.43
C LYS A 76 10.30 -6.65 -1.68
N THR A 77 10.06 -6.54 -0.38
CA THR A 77 10.42 -5.36 0.43
C THR A 77 11.25 -5.66 1.67
N ASN A 78 11.58 -6.93 1.92
CA ASN A 78 12.16 -7.40 3.19
C ASN A 78 11.29 -7.06 4.42
N GLN A 79 9.98 -6.88 4.24
CA GLN A 79 9.03 -6.55 5.29
C GLN A 79 7.72 -7.32 5.13
N ARG A 80 7.55 -8.36 5.94
CA ARG A 80 6.30 -9.14 6.03
C ARG A 80 5.14 -8.40 6.73
N THR A 81 5.47 -7.47 7.61
CA THR A 81 4.52 -6.81 8.52
C THR A 81 3.73 -5.70 7.84
N VAL A 82 2.50 -5.45 8.32
CA VAL A 82 1.71 -4.27 7.97
C VAL A 82 1.95 -3.14 9.00
N PRO A 83 1.85 -1.85 8.60
CA PRO A 83 1.57 -1.38 7.25
C PRO A 83 2.78 -1.59 6.31
N ASN A 84 2.51 -2.04 5.08
CA ASN A 84 3.49 -2.06 3.99
C ASN A 84 2.98 -1.13 2.88
N ILE A 85 3.75 -0.11 2.52
CA ILE A 85 3.28 1.01 1.69
C ILE A 85 4.15 1.13 0.45
N PHE A 86 3.52 1.38 -0.69
CA PHE A 86 4.19 1.65 -1.96
C PHE A 86 3.77 3.00 -2.52
N ILE A 87 4.72 3.70 -3.13
CA ILE A 87 4.49 4.84 -4.01
C ILE A 87 4.93 4.43 -5.42
N GLY A 88 3.97 4.25 -6.31
CA GLY A 88 4.16 3.55 -7.58
C GLY A 88 4.61 2.11 -7.34
N LYS A 89 5.75 1.71 -7.92
CA LYS A 89 6.35 0.38 -7.73
C LYS A 89 7.40 0.33 -6.64
N SER A 90 7.68 1.47 -5.99
CA SER A 90 8.73 1.60 -4.99
C SER A 90 8.16 1.43 -3.59
N PRO A 91 8.66 0.48 -2.77
CA PRO A 91 8.25 0.37 -1.39
C PRO A 91 8.80 1.54 -0.57
N VAL A 92 8.00 2.03 0.37
CA VAL A 92 8.44 2.98 1.40
C VAL A 92 9.08 2.17 2.52
N ILE A 93 10.41 2.09 2.49
CA ILE A 93 11.18 1.36 3.51
C ILE A 93 11.51 2.32 4.64
N HIS A 94 11.02 2.00 5.83
CA HIS A 94 11.44 2.64 7.06
C HIS A 94 12.77 2.00 7.47
N ASN A 95 13.81 2.82 7.67
CA ASN A 95 15.06 2.30 8.21
C ASN A 95 14.73 1.72 9.60
N ARG A 96 14.88 0.41 9.78
CA ARG A 96 14.83 -0.21 11.11
C ARG A 96 16.12 0.20 11.81
N ALA A 97 16.09 1.37 12.44
CA ALA A 97 17.09 1.73 13.44
C ALA A 97 17.01 0.73 14.60
#